data_AF-A0A968TIE1-F1
#
_entry.id   AF-A0A968TIE1-F1
#
_cell.length_a   1.000
_cell.length_b   1.000
_cell.length_c   1.000
_cell.angle_alpha   90.00
_cell.angle_beta   90.00
_cell.angle_gamma   90.00
#
_symmetry.space_group_name_H-M   'P 1'
#
loop_
_entity.id
_entity.type
_entity.pdbx_description
1 polymer ?
#
loop_
_entity_poly.entity_id
_entity_poly.type
_entity_poly.pdbx_seq_one_letter_code
_entity_poly.pdbx_strand_id
1 'polypeptide(L)'
;MNRIQALHQQAMDLAEAAFTAKLRGDTVPGAQSDRTQADQLLRQAFAKESEAAALVANDLDAEPTRSVLHRSAASLAIDCGEFQAAERLIATALTGNPPKEIAEELRDLFIQINLRHYFERHGIALEELPNSLQVI
;
A
#
# COMPACT_ATOMS: atom_id res chain seq x y z
N MET A 1 13.51 7.31 20.83
CA MET A 1 12.83 6.75 19.65
C MET A 1 11.52 7.51 19.45
N ASN A 2 11.31 8.10 18.27
CA ASN A 2 10.09 8.84 17.94
C ASN A 2 8.93 7.83 17.73
N ARG A 3 7.74 8.10 18.28
CA ARG A 3 6.55 7.23 18.16
C ARG A 3 6.25 6.88 16.70
N ILE A 4 6.42 7.84 15.79
CA ILE A 4 6.22 7.66 14.35
C ILE A 4 7.17 6.59 13.79
N GLN A 5 8.46 6.68 14.11
CA GLN A 5 9.47 5.71 13.67
C GLN A 5 9.18 4.31 14.21
N ALA A 6 8.71 4.21 15.46
CA ALA A 6 8.35 2.92 16.05
C ALA A 6 7.15 2.28 15.35
N LEU A 7 6.14 3.07 14.97
CA LEU A 7 4.99 2.59 14.21
C LEU A 7 5.38 2.15 12.80
N HIS A 8 6.17 2.96 12.11
CA HIS A 8 6.67 2.65 10.78
C HIS A 8 7.50 1.35 10.78
N GLN A 9 8.44 1.20 11.72
CA GLN A 9 9.24 -0.02 11.81
C GLN A 9 8.36 -1.26 12.07
N GLN A 10 7.40 -1.16 12.99
CA GLN A 10 6.46 -2.26 13.25
C GLN A 10 5.65 -2.61 12.01
N ALA A 11 5.23 -1.63 11.22
CA ALA A 11 4.52 -1.87 9.98
C ALA A 11 5.39 -2.62 8.97
N MET A 12 6.65 -2.20 8.79
CA MET A 12 7.59 -2.84 7.87
C MET A 12 7.91 -4.28 8.29
N ASP A 13 8.14 -4.52 9.58
CA ASP A 13 8.38 -5.87 10.11
C ASP A 13 7.17 -6.80 9.87
N LEU A 14 5.95 -6.28 10.05
CA LEU A 14 4.71 -7.02 9.80
C LEU A 14 4.49 -7.28 8.30
N ALA A 15 4.80 -6.31 7.45
CA ALA A 15 4.69 -6.45 6.00
C ALA A 15 5.67 -7.50 5.45
N GLU A 16 6.91 -7.50 5.94
CA GLU A 16 7.91 -8.52 5.60
C GLU A 16 7.48 -9.92 6.05
N ALA A 17 6.92 -10.02 7.27
CA ALA A 17 6.37 -11.27 7.78
C ALA A 17 5.17 -11.75 6.93
N ALA A 18 4.29 -10.84 6.51
CA ALA A 18 3.18 -11.14 5.62
C ALA A 18 3.66 -11.68 4.26
N PHE A 19 4.66 -11.02 3.67
CA PHE A 19 5.27 -11.45 2.41
C PHE A 19 5.87 -12.86 2.53
N THR A 20 6.61 -13.12 3.62
CA THR A 20 7.21 -14.44 3.89
C THR A 20 6.15 -15.53 4.12
N ALA A 21 5.03 -15.19 4.76
CA ALA A 21 3.91 -16.13 4.94
C ALA A 21 3.21 -16.43 3.60
N LYS A 22 3.01 -15.41 2.76
CA LYS A 22 2.42 -15.57 1.42
C LYS A 22 3.29 -16.46 0.52
N LEU A 23 4.61 -16.24 0.50
CA LEU A 23 5.55 -17.07 -0.27
C LEU A 23 5.53 -18.55 0.15
N ARG A 24 5.38 -18.81 1.46
CA ARG A 24 5.20 -20.18 1.97
C ARG A 24 3.85 -20.77 1.56
N GLY A 25 2.79 -19.99 1.65
CA GLY A 25 1.45 -20.40 1.25
C GLY A 25 1.32 -20.71 -0.24
N ASP A 26 2.06 -20.00 -1.09
CA ASP A 26 2.02 -20.18 -2.55
C ASP A 26 2.92 -21.35 -3.03
N THR A 27 3.91 -21.76 -2.24
CA THR A 27 4.80 -22.89 -2.58
C THR A 27 4.26 -24.25 -2.13
N VAL A 28 3.28 -24.28 -1.22
CA VAL A 28 2.70 -25.52 -0.68
C VAL A 28 1.20 -25.61 -1.01
N PRO A 29 0.78 -26.53 -1.90
CA PRO A 29 -0.64 -26.76 -2.20
C PRO A 29 -1.43 -27.12 -0.93
N GLY A 30 -2.45 -26.33 -0.59
CA GLY A 30 -3.31 -26.54 0.59
C GLY A 30 -2.97 -25.72 1.83
N ALA A 31 -1.98 -24.82 1.78
CA ALA A 31 -1.59 -23.93 2.87
C ALA A 31 -2.53 -22.73 3.07
N GLN A 32 -3.84 -23.00 3.22
CA GLN A 32 -4.86 -21.95 3.41
C GLN A 32 -4.63 -21.13 4.69
N SER A 33 -4.05 -21.75 5.72
CA SER A 33 -3.66 -21.10 6.98
C SER A 33 -2.63 -20.00 6.78
N ASP A 34 -1.64 -20.23 5.91
CA ASP A 34 -0.51 -19.33 5.71
C ASP A 34 -0.94 -18.09 4.92
N ARG A 35 -1.86 -18.27 3.95
CA ARG A 35 -2.50 -17.14 3.24
C ARG A 35 -3.35 -16.28 4.17
N THR A 36 -4.15 -16.91 5.04
CA THR A 36 -4.95 -16.19 6.04
C THR A 36 -4.07 -15.42 7.03
N GLN A 37 -2.94 -16.01 7.43
CA GLN A 37 -1.95 -15.36 8.28
C GLN A 37 -1.29 -14.16 7.58
N ALA A 38 -0.93 -14.29 6.29
CA ALA A 38 -0.39 -13.19 5.51
C ALA A 38 -1.35 -11.99 5.47
N ASP A 39 -2.64 -12.24 5.20
CA ASP A 39 -3.66 -11.19 5.15
C ASP A 39 -3.82 -10.48 6.52
N GLN A 40 -3.77 -11.24 7.62
CA GLN A 40 -3.85 -10.66 8.97
C GLN A 40 -2.64 -9.79 9.31
N LEU A 41 -1.44 -10.25 8.96
CA LEU A 41 -0.21 -9.49 9.18
C LEU A 41 -0.20 -8.20 8.35
N LEU A 42 -0.64 -8.29 7.11
CA LEU A 42 -0.73 -7.14 6.21
C LEU A 42 -1.74 -6.10 6.70
N ARG A 43 -2.91 -6.52 7.20
CA ARG A 43 -3.89 -5.62 7.82
C ARG A 43 -3.34 -4.92 9.06
N GLN A 44 -2.53 -5.63 9.86
CA GLN A 44 -1.86 -5.03 11.01
C GLN A 44 -0.79 -4.02 10.57
N ALA A 45 0.01 -4.35 9.55
CA ALA A 45 0.98 -3.43 8.96
C ALA A 45 0.30 -2.14 8.47
N PHE A 46 -0.78 -2.29 7.70
CA PHE A 46 -1.58 -1.17 7.21
C PHE A 46 -2.09 -0.27 8.35
N ALA A 47 -2.62 -0.86 9.43
CA ALA A 47 -3.11 -0.09 10.58
C ALA A 47 -1.99 0.73 11.24
N LYS A 48 -0.79 0.15 11.39
CA LYS A 48 0.37 0.82 11.98
C LYS A 48 0.88 1.95 11.11
N GLU A 49 0.98 1.72 9.80
CA GLU A 49 1.46 2.72 8.86
C GLU A 49 0.46 3.88 8.72
N SER A 50 -0.85 3.57 8.72
CA SER A 50 -1.90 4.59 8.73
C SER A 50 -1.89 5.43 10.00
N GLU A 51 -1.63 4.82 11.16
CA GLU A 51 -1.45 5.56 12.42
C GLU A 51 -0.23 6.49 12.33
N ALA A 52 0.90 5.99 11.81
CA ALA A 52 2.10 6.80 11.60
C ALA A 52 1.85 7.98 10.66
N ALA A 53 1.19 7.75 9.53
CA ALA A 53 0.82 8.77 8.56
C ALA A 53 -0.14 9.81 9.15
N ALA A 54 -1.14 9.39 9.92
CA ALA A 54 -2.10 10.27 10.58
C ALA A 54 -1.42 11.23 11.58
N LEU A 55 -0.40 10.77 12.30
CA LEU A 55 0.35 11.61 13.25
C LEU A 55 1.09 12.77 12.59
N VAL A 56 1.47 12.63 11.32
CA VAL A 56 2.18 13.67 10.54
C VAL A 56 1.31 14.34 9.48
N ALA A 57 0.03 13.98 9.37
CA ALA A 57 -0.84 14.42 8.28
C ALA A 57 -0.98 15.94 8.16
N ASN A 58 -0.94 16.65 9.30
CA ASN A 58 -1.05 18.12 9.34
C ASN A 58 0.31 18.83 9.39
N ASP A 59 1.42 18.09 9.43
CA ASP A 59 2.77 18.64 9.51
C ASP A 59 3.39 18.70 8.10
N LEU A 60 3.18 19.83 7.41
CA LEU A 60 3.70 20.03 6.06
C LEU A 60 5.23 20.20 6.04
N ASP A 61 5.82 20.64 7.15
CA ASP A 61 7.26 20.84 7.28
C ASP A 61 8.01 19.51 7.55
N ALA A 62 7.28 18.46 7.94
CA ALA A 62 7.81 17.11 8.10
C ALA A 62 8.06 16.36 6.77
N GLU A 63 8.07 17.06 5.63
CA GLU A 63 8.51 16.44 4.37
C GLU A 63 10.02 16.17 4.39
N PRO A 64 10.47 15.02 3.86
CA PRO A 64 9.73 14.04 3.07
C PRO A 64 8.98 12.98 3.90
N THR A 65 9.17 12.95 5.22
CA THR A 65 8.63 11.89 6.08
C THR A 65 7.11 11.78 5.98
N ARG A 66 6.37 12.91 5.87
CA ARG A 66 4.92 12.87 5.68
C ARG A 66 4.53 12.10 4.42
N SER A 67 5.09 12.45 3.28
CA SER A 67 4.76 11.82 2.00
C SER A 67 5.24 10.36 1.91
N VAL A 68 6.40 10.03 2.49
CA VAL A 68 6.87 8.63 2.59
C VAL A 68 5.88 7.75 3.35
N LEU A 69 5.43 8.19 4.54
CA LEU A 69 4.50 7.42 5.37
C LEU A 69 3.13 7.26 4.70
N HIS A 70 2.61 8.31 4.06
CA HIS A 70 1.34 8.20 3.34
C HIS A 70 1.45 7.28 2.12
N ARG A 71 2.55 7.35 1.36
CA ARG A 71 2.79 6.43 0.24
C ARG A 71 2.87 4.98 0.72
N SER A 72 3.62 4.73 1.80
CA SER A 72 3.73 3.39 2.39
C SER A 72 2.38 2.86 2.86
N ALA A 73 1.61 3.68 3.58
CA ALA A 73 0.26 3.33 4.01
C ALA A 73 -0.67 3.04 2.82
N ALA A 74 -0.58 3.82 1.74
CA ALA A 74 -1.38 3.61 0.54
C ALA A 74 -1.03 2.30 -0.17
N SER A 75 0.26 1.94 -0.24
CA SER A 75 0.71 0.65 -0.80
C SER A 75 0.12 -0.51 0.00
N LEU A 76 0.23 -0.47 1.33
CA LEU A 76 -0.31 -1.51 2.21
C LEU A 76 -1.85 -1.60 2.13
N ALA A 77 -2.53 -0.47 1.93
CA ALA A 77 -3.97 -0.44 1.70
C ALA A 77 -4.35 -1.15 0.39
N ILE A 78 -3.61 -0.92 -0.70
CA ILE A 78 -3.81 -1.60 -1.99
C ILE A 78 -3.62 -3.11 -1.82
N ASP A 79 -2.54 -3.53 -1.14
CA ASP A 79 -2.27 -4.95 -0.89
C ASP A 79 -3.38 -5.60 -0.04
N CYS A 80 -3.99 -4.85 0.88
CA CYS A 80 -5.14 -5.30 1.68
C CYS A 80 -6.47 -5.31 0.92
N GLY A 81 -6.53 -4.75 -0.29
CA GLY A 81 -7.76 -4.54 -1.06
C GLY A 81 -8.60 -3.33 -0.61
N GLU A 82 -8.05 -2.46 0.23
CA GLU A 82 -8.73 -1.28 0.80
C GLU A 82 -8.54 -0.05 -0.11
N PHE A 83 -8.97 -0.14 -1.38
CA PHE A 83 -8.69 0.86 -2.42
C PHE A 83 -9.18 2.28 -2.07
N GLN A 84 -10.35 2.41 -1.44
CA GLN A 84 -10.87 3.71 -1.01
C GLN A 84 -9.98 4.35 0.06
N ALA A 85 -9.37 3.55 0.95
CA ALA A 85 -8.45 4.06 1.94
C ALA A 85 -7.14 4.49 1.28
N ALA A 86 -6.64 3.71 0.32
CA ALA A 86 -5.47 4.06 -0.47
C ALA A 86 -5.63 5.40 -1.21
N GLU A 87 -6.77 5.61 -1.90
CA GLU A 87 -7.06 6.88 -2.60
C GLU A 87 -7.03 8.08 -1.65
N ARG A 88 -7.62 7.95 -0.45
CA ARG A 88 -7.62 9.01 0.56
C ARG A 88 -6.22 9.33 1.05
N LEU A 89 -5.40 8.30 1.30
CA LEU A 89 -4.01 8.46 1.74
C LEU A 89 -3.18 9.15 0.65
N ILE A 90 -3.35 8.74 -0.61
CA ILE A 90 -2.66 9.35 -1.76
C ILE A 90 -3.05 10.82 -1.91
N ALA A 91 -4.35 11.12 -1.88
CA ALA A 91 -4.84 12.50 -1.99
C ALA A 91 -4.28 13.37 -0.85
N THR A 92 -4.24 12.85 0.38
CA THR A 92 -3.69 13.56 1.56
C THR A 92 -2.19 13.80 1.44
N ALA A 93 -1.44 12.87 0.83
CA ALA A 93 -0.02 13.09 0.58
C ALA A 93 0.21 14.21 -0.45
N LEU A 94 -0.56 14.18 -1.55
CA LEU A 94 -0.44 15.09 -2.68
C LEU A 94 -0.92 16.53 -2.39
N THR A 95 -1.73 16.75 -1.35
CA THR A 95 -2.20 18.10 -0.97
C THR A 95 -1.12 18.95 -0.30
N GLY A 96 -0.03 18.35 0.19
CA GLY A 96 1.11 19.11 0.71
C GLY A 96 2.20 19.31 -0.34
N ASN A 97 3.47 19.15 0.06
CA ASN A 97 4.62 19.39 -0.82
C ASN A 97 5.55 18.16 -0.91
N PRO A 98 5.05 17.00 -1.40
CA PRO A 98 5.87 15.81 -1.55
C PRO A 98 7.03 16.07 -2.52
N PRO A 99 8.24 15.53 -2.26
CA PRO A 99 9.32 15.51 -3.24
C PRO A 99 8.86 14.88 -4.56
N LYS A 100 9.47 15.33 -5.66
CA LYS A 100 9.07 14.92 -7.01
C LYS A 100 8.94 13.40 -7.18
N GLU A 101 9.95 12.66 -6.72
CA GLU A 101 10.01 11.19 -6.84
C GLU A 101 8.82 10.53 -6.12
N ILE A 102 8.55 10.93 -4.87
CA ILE A 102 7.42 10.39 -4.09
C ILE A 102 6.08 10.81 -4.71
N ALA A 103 5.99 12.03 -5.24
CA ALA A 103 4.80 12.50 -5.93
C ALA A 103 4.52 11.72 -7.23
N GLU A 104 5.56 11.23 -7.91
CA GLU A 104 5.42 10.34 -9.07
C GLU A 104 4.92 8.96 -8.61
N GLU A 105 5.54 8.36 -7.60
CA GLU A 105 5.09 7.07 -7.03
C GLU A 105 3.63 7.12 -6.55
N LEU A 106 3.22 8.21 -5.89
CA LEU A 106 1.84 8.41 -5.45
C LEU A 106 0.85 8.49 -6.63
N ARG A 107 1.25 9.11 -7.74
CA ARG A 107 0.42 9.17 -8.96
C ARG A 107 0.33 7.80 -9.63
N ASP A 108 1.41 7.03 -9.63
CA ASP A 108 1.41 5.68 -10.18
C ASP A 108 0.45 4.77 -9.40
N LEU A 109 0.48 4.84 -8.06
CA LEU A 109 -0.50 4.14 -7.22
C LEU A 109 -1.94 4.59 -7.51
N PHE A 110 -2.15 5.89 -7.71
CA PHE A 110 -3.49 6.40 -8.06
C PHE A 110 -3.98 5.88 -9.41
N ILE A 111 -3.10 5.83 -10.42
CA ILE A 111 -3.40 5.27 -11.74
C ILE A 111 -3.74 3.79 -11.62
N GLN A 112 -2.96 3.02 -10.87
CA GLN A 112 -3.19 1.60 -10.64
C GLN A 112 -4.61 1.34 -10.08
N ILE A 113 -5.03 2.11 -9.07
CA ILE A 113 -6.37 1.99 -8.48
C ILE A 113 -7.47 2.33 -9.51
N ASN A 114 -7.30 3.44 -10.24
CA ASN A 114 -8.31 3.88 -11.21
C ASN A 114 -8.44 2.94 -12.41
N LEU A 115 -7.32 2.41 -12.91
CA LEU A 115 -7.32 1.41 -13.99
C LEU A 115 -8.06 0.16 -13.56
N ARG A 116 -7.83 -0.31 -12.33
CA ARG A 116 -8.58 -1.43 -11.76
C ARG A 116 -10.08 -1.17 -11.75
N HIS A 117 -10.53 -0.03 -11.21
CA HIS A 117 -11.95 0.35 -11.20
C HIS A 117 -12.53 0.46 -12.62
N TYR A 118 -11.75 0.97 -13.58
CA TYR A 118 -12.16 1.03 -14.97
C TYR A 118 -12.39 -0.37 -15.54
N PHE A 119 -11.46 -1.29 -15.37
CA PHE A 119 -11.59 -2.66 -15.87
C PHE A 119 -12.76 -3.41 -15.21
N GLU A 120 -12.92 -3.29 -13.90
CA GLU A 120 -14.04 -3.89 -13.14
C GLU A 120 -15.40 -3.39 -13.65
N ARG A 121 -15.54 -2.09 -13.95
CA ARG A 121 -16.78 -1.51 -14.49
C ARG A 121 -17.09 -1.94 -15.93
N HIS A 122 -16.07 -2.21 -16.74
CA HIS A 122 -16.24 -2.54 -18.15
C HIS A 122 -16.19 -4.05 -18.42
N GLY A 123 -16.02 -4.87 -17.38
CA GLY A 123 -15.97 -6.33 -17.52
C GLY A 123 -14.77 -6.83 -18.31
N ILE A 124 -13.70 -6.04 -18.41
CA ILE A 124 -12.47 -6.39 -19.13
C ILE A 124 -11.59 -7.15 -18.14
N ALA A 125 -11.39 -8.44 -18.35
CA ALA A 125 -10.40 -9.22 -17.61
C ALA A 125 -8.99 -8.80 -18.07
N LEU A 126 -8.06 -8.63 -17.12
CA LEU A 126 -6.66 -8.28 -17.41
C LEU A 126 -5.96 -9.31 -18.36
N GLU A 127 -6.56 -10.49 -18.50
CA GLU A 127 -6.14 -11.59 -19.39
C GLU A 127 -6.22 -11.24 -20.89
N GLU A 128 -6.97 -10.20 -21.27
CA GLU A 128 -7.05 -9.73 -22.67
C GLU A 128 -6.05 -8.63 -23.02
N LEU A 129 -5.23 -8.17 -22.06
CA LEU A 129 -4.18 -7.21 -22.36
C LEU A 129 -3.01 -7.90 -23.06
N PRO A 130 -2.52 -7.38 -24.20
CA PRO A 130 -1.34 -7.92 -24.87
C PRO A 130 -0.18 -7.95 -23.88
N ASN A 131 0.65 -9.02 -23.93
CA ASN A 131 1.79 -9.27 -23.02
C ASN A 131 2.70 -8.06 -22.77
N SER A 132 2.69 -7.05 -23.63
CA SER A 132 3.39 -5.77 -23.44
C SER A 132 2.89 -4.92 -22.26
N LEU A 133 1.74 -5.22 -21.65
CA LEU A 133 1.17 -4.49 -20.51
C LEU A 133 1.10 -5.32 -19.21
N GLN A 134 1.57 -6.57 -19.23
CA GLN A 134 1.52 -7.47 -18.06
C GLN A 134 2.73 -7.34 -17.12
N VAL A 135 3.63 -6.38 -17.36
CA VAL A 135 4.79 -6.10 -16.50
C VAL A 135 4.64 -4.71 -15.91
N ILE A 136 3.71 -4.55 -14.98
CA ILE A 136 3.71 -3.50 -13.96
C ILE A 136 3.39 -4.18 -12.63
#